data_AF-A0AAV9U6I3-F1
#
_entry.id   AF-A0AAV9U6I3-F1
#
_cell.length_a   1.000
_cell.length_b   1.000
_cell.length_c   1.000
_cell.angle_alpha   90.00
_cell.angle_beta   90.00
_cell.angle_gamma   90.00
#
_symmetry.space_group_name_H-M   'P 1'
#
loop_
_entity.id
_entity.type
_entity.pdbx_description
1 polymer ?
#
loop_
_entity_poly.entity_id
_entity_poly.type
_entity_poly.pdbx_seq_one_letter_code
_entity_poly.pdbx_strand_id
1 'polypeptide(L)'
;MKSSRQNEDRLLVSSPSPPGSQRLSTDLAGESFYSPPPAPSPQPLETSAPQPKRFVRFDVDDELADSVSLAARDNDERWTYDEDFLNSSDDDDFAHAVEGGTAPLLTNIAAPSVVFAGIDMDGLEDPASRSGMKMAFMNMANSIIGAGIIGQPYAFKQAGLATGVILLVVLTFLVDWTINLIVINSKLSGANSFQSTVSACFGKWGLISISLAQWAFAFGGMIAFCIIIGDTIPHVMAAIFPSLKEMSVLWLLTNRRAVIIICVVGISFPLSLYRDIAKLAKASALALLSMMVIVVTVITQGFFVAAELKGTLSGPLLTLNSGVFQAIGVISFAFVCHHNSLLIYGSLRKPTLDRFARVTHYSTGISMVACMGMAFAGFLTFGDKTMGNVLNNFPNSNLMVNIARFCFGLNMLTTLPLEAFVCREVMVNYWYPGAPFDMKRHIIFTTGLILSSLLISLFTCDLGAVFELIGATSACALAYILPPLCYIKLSTRSWRTGLAWGCVGFGSSVLLISLVQAVVKIVEGNDKAITCEW
;
A
#
# COMPACT_ATOMS: atom_id res chain seq x y z
N MET A 1 66.43 -8.76 -13.15
CA MET A 1 67.33 -9.89 -12.81
C MET A 1 66.43 -11.09 -12.51
N LYS A 2 66.35 -12.14 -13.35
CA LYS A 2 67.11 -13.41 -13.23
C LYS A 2 67.15 -13.88 -11.76
N SER A 3 66.74 -15.07 -11.33
CA SER A 3 66.75 -16.42 -11.92
C SER A 3 66.08 -17.33 -10.86
N SER A 4 65.09 -18.16 -11.21
CA SER A 4 65.20 -19.63 -11.34
C SER A 4 64.99 -20.48 -10.07
N ARG A 5 64.00 -21.39 -10.20
CA ARG A 5 63.96 -22.85 -9.94
C ARG A 5 64.48 -23.39 -8.59
N GLN A 6 63.77 -24.21 -7.80
CA GLN A 6 63.03 -25.49 -8.00
C GLN A 6 63.79 -26.62 -7.26
N ASN A 7 63.05 -27.52 -6.59
CA ASN A 7 63.40 -28.87 -6.07
C ASN A 7 64.30 -28.96 -4.83
N GLU A 8 64.28 -29.98 -3.96
CA GLU A 8 63.40 -31.11 -3.58
C GLU A 8 64.09 -31.77 -2.34
N ASP A 9 63.29 -32.31 -1.42
CA ASP A 9 63.47 -33.54 -0.59
C ASP A 9 64.65 -33.85 0.37
N ARG A 10 64.22 -34.21 1.62
CA ARG A 10 64.64 -35.37 2.50
C ARG A 10 66.08 -35.35 3.10
N LEU A 11 66.43 -35.83 4.32
CA LEU A 11 65.90 -36.82 5.29
C LEU A 11 66.87 -36.91 6.54
N LEU A 12 66.39 -37.40 7.71
CA LEU A 12 67.09 -38.10 8.85
C LEU A 12 67.92 -37.27 9.89
N VAL A 13 68.14 -37.58 11.19
CA VAL A 13 67.63 -38.51 12.24
C VAL A 13 68.29 -38.18 13.62
N SER A 14 67.51 -38.29 14.72
CA SER A 14 67.75 -38.65 16.14
C SER A 14 68.93 -38.20 17.06
N SER A 15 68.54 -37.69 18.27
CA SER A 15 68.95 -38.04 19.68
C SER A 15 70.42 -37.82 20.14
N PRO A 16 70.79 -37.79 21.46
CA PRO A 16 70.12 -38.36 22.66
C PRO A 16 70.21 -37.56 24.00
N SER A 17 69.54 -38.09 25.04
CA SER A 17 69.67 -37.77 26.49
C SER A 17 70.62 -38.76 27.19
N PRO A 18 71.19 -38.49 28.39
CA PRO A 18 70.71 -39.14 29.66
C PRO A 18 71.05 -38.31 30.97
N PRO A 19 71.18 -38.89 32.20
CA PRO A 19 70.16 -39.28 33.18
C PRO A 19 70.31 -38.62 34.59
N GLY A 20 69.37 -38.87 35.53
CA GLY A 20 69.28 -38.19 36.84
C GLY A 20 69.64 -38.99 38.11
N SER A 21 69.30 -38.45 39.31
CA SER A 21 68.89 -39.20 40.54
C SER A 21 68.74 -38.32 41.82
N GLN A 22 67.63 -38.55 42.53
CA GLN A 22 67.39 -38.64 44.00
C GLN A 22 67.44 -37.44 45.01
N ARG A 23 66.25 -37.15 45.57
CA ARG A 23 65.78 -37.01 47.00
C ARG A 23 66.55 -36.17 48.04
N LEU A 24 65.84 -35.21 48.69
CA LEU A 24 65.51 -35.25 50.14
C LEU A 24 64.45 -34.16 50.52
N SER A 25 63.76 -34.41 51.63
CA SER A 25 62.50 -33.84 52.15
C SER A 25 62.67 -32.65 53.13
N THR A 26 61.53 -32.19 53.70
CA THR A 26 61.27 -31.16 54.76
C THR A 26 60.97 -29.74 54.22
N ASP A 27 59.99 -28.96 54.67
CA ASP A 27 58.89 -29.12 55.63
C ASP A 27 57.82 -28.00 55.41
N LEU A 28 56.56 -28.34 55.71
CA LEU A 28 55.46 -27.55 56.30
C LEU A 28 54.76 -26.33 55.62
N ALA A 29 53.43 -26.50 55.62
CA ALA A 29 52.32 -25.56 55.89
C ALA A 29 51.72 -24.69 54.76
N GLY A 30 50.43 -24.94 54.47
CA GLY A 30 49.50 -23.95 53.92
C GLY A 30 48.50 -24.44 52.86
N GLU A 31 47.26 -24.66 53.29
CA GLU A 31 46.01 -24.59 52.52
C GLU A 31 45.50 -25.81 51.71
N SER A 32 44.29 -26.22 52.10
CA SER A 32 43.52 -27.38 51.69
C SER A 32 42.68 -27.14 50.43
N PHE A 33 42.84 -28.00 49.43
CA PHE A 33 41.99 -28.12 48.24
C PHE A 33 40.71 -28.92 48.54
N TYR A 34 39.55 -28.39 48.13
CA TYR A 34 38.28 -29.11 48.03
C TYR A 34 38.02 -29.42 46.54
N SER A 35 37.84 -30.69 46.20
CA SER A 35 37.54 -31.17 44.83
C SER A 35 36.03 -31.32 44.61
N PRO A 36 35.47 -30.94 43.45
CA PRO A 36 34.06 -31.19 43.12
C PRO A 36 33.83 -32.60 42.52
N PRO A 37 32.59 -33.14 42.59
CA PRO A 37 32.26 -34.52 42.22
C PRO A 37 32.07 -34.73 40.69
N PRO A 38 32.08 -35.99 40.21
CA PRO A 38 32.04 -36.31 38.77
C PRO A 38 30.66 -36.18 38.12
N ALA A 39 30.66 -35.91 36.81
CA ALA A 39 29.48 -35.65 35.98
C ALA A 39 28.65 -36.91 35.65
N PRO A 40 27.31 -36.79 35.48
CA PRO A 40 26.46 -37.91 35.06
C PRO A 40 26.45 -38.11 33.54
N SER A 41 26.21 -39.37 33.13
CA SER A 41 26.14 -39.85 31.75
C SER A 41 24.84 -39.45 31.00
N PRO A 42 24.85 -39.37 29.66
CA PRO A 42 23.74 -38.82 28.88
C PRO A 42 22.57 -39.82 28.70
N GLN A 43 21.34 -39.37 28.94
CA GLN A 43 20.10 -40.06 28.56
C GLN A 43 19.63 -39.64 27.15
N PRO A 44 18.89 -40.48 26.40
CA PRO A 44 18.48 -40.18 25.03
C PRO A 44 17.36 -39.12 24.97
N LEU A 45 17.43 -38.21 24.00
CA LEU A 45 16.38 -37.23 23.72
C LEU A 45 15.08 -37.89 23.28
N GLU A 46 14.01 -37.72 24.07
CA GLU A 46 12.63 -37.94 23.61
C GLU A 46 12.19 -36.80 22.69
N THR A 47 11.68 -37.16 21.51
CA THR A 47 11.12 -36.25 20.52
C THR A 47 9.71 -35.80 20.94
N SER A 48 9.60 -34.59 21.48
CA SER A 48 8.30 -33.98 21.78
C SER A 48 7.62 -33.47 20.51
N ALA A 49 6.45 -34.03 20.18
CA ALA A 49 5.54 -33.54 19.14
C ALA A 49 5.03 -32.10 19.44
N PRO A 50 4.70 -31.28 18.43
CA PRO A 50 4.32 -29.89 18.63
C PRO A 50 2.95 -29.77 19.32
N GLN A 51 2.91 -29.07 20.47
CA GLN A 51 1.68 -28.71 21.15
C GLN A 51 0.86 -27.69 20.34
N PRO A 52 -0.48 -27.80 20.29
CA PRO A 52 -1.32 -26.77 19.67
C PRO A 52 -1.28 -25.48 20.50
N LYS A 53 -1.00 -24.35 19.85
CA LYS A 53 -1.08 -23.01 20.45
C LYS A 53 -2.49 -22.77 21.00
N ARG A 54 -2.61 -22.69 22.32
CA ARG A 54 -3.84 -22.32 23.02
C ARG A 54 -4.01 -20.81 22.89
N PHE A 55 -5.02 -20.36 22.16
CA PHE A 55 -5.35 -18.94 22.06
C PHE A 55 -5.88 -18.45 23.42
N VAL A 56 -5.16 -17.50 24.02
CA VAL A 56 -5.68 -16.72 25.15
C VAL A 56 -6.57 -15.64 24.54
N ARG A 57 -7.86 -15.68 24.88
CA ARG A 57 -8.81 -14.63 24.51
C ARG A 57 -8.53 -13.45 25.44
N PHE A 58 -8.16 -12.29 24.89
CA PHE A 58 -7.99 -11.08 25.67
C PHE A 58 -9.39 -10.52 26.00
N ASP A 59 -9.70 -10.37 27.29
CA ASP A 59 -10.78 -9.48 27.73
C ASP A 59 -10.29 -8.06 27.49
N VAL A 60 -10.92 -7.39 26.52
CA VAL A 60 -10.79 -5.96 26.35
C VAL A 60 -12.10 -5.39 26.86
N ASP A 61 -12.04 -4.75 28.02
CA ASP A 61 -13.17 -3.98 28.55
C ASP A 61 -13.54 -2.88 27.53
N ASP A 62 -14.84 -2.71 27.28
CA ASP A 62 -15.45 -1.90 26.23
C ASP A 62 -15.06 -0.39 26.24
N GLU A 63 -14.29 0.07 27.23
CA GLU A 63 -13.86 1.47 27.37
C GLU A 63 -12.94 1.97 26.25
N LEU A 64 -12.10 1.12 25.63
CA LEU A 64 -11.17 1.57 24.58
C LEU A 64 -11.86 1.80 23.22
N ALA A 65 -13.02 1.18 23.02
CA ALA A 65 -13.77 1.23 21.78
C ALA A 65 -14.88 2.30 21.86
N ASP A 66 -15.53 2.42 23.01
CA ASP A 66 -16.61 3.38 23.23
C ASP A 66 -16.12 4.79 23.59
N SER A 67 -14.91 4.94 24.14
CA SER A 67 -14.26 6.26 24.32
C SER A 67 -14.03 7.01 23.00
N VAL A 68 -13.83 6.29 21.89
CA VAL A 68 -13.70 6.89 20.55
C VAL A 68 -15.04 7.44 20.02
N SER A 69 -16.17 6.93 20.51
CA SER A 69 -17.52 7.35 20.05
C SER A 69 -18.23 8.31 21.01
N LEU A 70 -17.96 8.23 22.32
CA LEU A 70 -18.60 9.04 23.35
C LEU A 70 -17.81 10.31 23.70
N ALA A 71 -16.48 10.33 23.53
CA ALA A 71 -15.68 11.55 23.75
C ALA A 71 -15.97 12.68 22.74
N ALA A 72 -16.73 12.40 21.67
CA ALA A 72 -17.17 13.41 20.72
C ALA A 72 -18.37 14.25 21.20
N ARG A 73 -19.01 13.90 22.32
CA ARG A 73 -20.23 14.58 22.79
C ARG A 73 -20.10 15.34 24.12
N ASP A 74 -19.01 15.15 24.89
CA ASP A 74 -19.02 15.55 26.30
C ASP A 74 -17.75 16.27 26.80
N ASN A 75 -17.00 16.96 25.95
CA ASN A 75 -15.91 17.83 26.40
C ASN A 75 -15.94 19.21 25.72
N ASP A 76 -16.97 19.97 26.07
CA ASP A 76 -16.96 21.43 26.04
C ASP A 76 -16.19 21.90 27.30
N GLU A 77 -14.84 21.94 27.25
CA GLU A 77 -13.99 22.81 28.07
C GLU A 77 -12.48 22.59 27.79
N ARG A 78 -11.96 23.40 26.86
CA ARG A 78 -10.67 24.11 26.90
C ARG A 78 -9.40 23.36 27.37
N TRP A 79 -8.52 23.04 26.40
CA TRP A 79 -7.09 23.43 26.24
C TRP A 79 -6.18 22.29 25.68
N THR A 80 -5.45 22.63 24.60
CA THR A 80 -4.20 22.00 24.07
C THR A 80 -4.24 20.68 23.26
N TYR A 81 -5.11 20.55 22.25
CA TYR A 81 -4.97 19.47 21.24
C TYR A 81 -5.10 19.90 19.77
N ASP A 82 -5.59 21.12 19.49
CA ASP A 82 -5.67 21.66 18.12
C ASP A 82 -4.33 22.19 17.57
N GLU A 83 -3.33 22.38 18.44
CA GLU A 83 -2.00 22.87 18.06
C GLU A 83 -1.22 21.86 17.20
N ASP A 84 -1.42 20.55 17.38
CA ASP A 84 -0.65 19.50 16.69
C ASP A 84 -0.96 19.39 15.18
N PHE A 85 -2.20 19.68 14.75
CA PHE A 85 -2.60 19.51 13.34
C PHE A 85 -2.35 20.77 12.51
N LEU A 86 -2.36 21.96 13.10
CA LEU A 86 -2.16 23.23 12.40
C LEU A 86 -0.77 23.84 12.63
N ASN A 87 -0.16 23.69 13.81
CA ASN A 87 0.99 24.50 14.24
C ASN A 87 2.36 23.79 14.26
N SER A 88 2.53 22.62 13.63
CA SER A 88 3.86 22.00 13.50
C SER A 88 4.79 22.79 12.56
N SER A 89 5.42 23.85 13.05
CA SER A 89 6.74 24.30 12.61
C SER A 89 7.78 23.40 13.30
N ASP A 90 8.65 22.77 12.52
CA ASP A 90 9.46 21.61 12.88
C ASP A 90 10.57 21.84 13.94
N ASP A 91 10.62 22.96 14.67
CA ASP A 91 11.84 23.35 15.40
C ASP A 91 11.77 23.45 16.95
N ASP A 92 10.62 23.48 17.62
CA ASP A 92 10.61 23.90 19.05
C ASP A 92 10.33 22.84 20.13
N ASP A 93 10.09 21.58 19.76
CA ASP A 93 9.59 20.57 20.72
C ASP A 93 10.69 19.72 21.42
N PHE A 94 11.92 20.25 21.50
CA PHE A 94 13.07 19.53 22.08
C PHE A 94 13.15 19.62 23.62
N ALA A 95 12.42 20.53 24.27
CA ALA A 95 12.73 20.92 25.66
C ALA A 95 11.88 20.24 26.77
N HIS A 96 10.81 19.51 26.47
CA HIS A 96 9.84 19.08 27.51
C HIS A 96 9.67 17.56 27.72
N ALA A 97 10.53 16.71 27.16
CA ALA A 97 10.40 15.26 27.30
C ALA A 97 11.27 14.65 28.42
N VAL A 98 11.20 15.19 29.64
CA VAL A 98 11.70 14.50 30.85
C VAL A 98 10.71 14.78 31.98
N GLU A 99 9.62 14.01 32.03
CA GLU A 99 8.97 13.49 33.26
C GLU A 99 7.57 12.93 32.93
N GLY A 100 7.33 11.68 33.33
CA GLY A 100 5.97 11.14 33.52
C GLY A 100 5.22 10.65 32.28
N GLY A 101 5.61 9.50 31.73
CA GLY A 101 4.77 8.77 30.76
C GLY A 101 5.13 7.29 30.74
N THR A 102 4.20 6.43 31.13
CA THR A 102 4.31 4.97 31.12
C THR A 102 4.90 4.42 29.82
N ALA A 103 5.90 3.54 29.96
CA ALA A 103 6.64 2.95 28.85
C ALA A 103 5.71 2.26 27.82
N PRO A 104 5.97 2.38 26.50
CA PRO A 104 5.20 1.67 25.49
C PRO A 104 5.53 0.18 25.54
N LEU A 105 4.50 -0.65 25.71
CA LEU A 105 4.57 -2.10 25.51
C LEU A 105 5.14 -2.41 24.12
N LEU A 106 6.12 -3.31 24.10
CA LEU A 106 6.94 -3.76 22.96
C LEU A 106 6.13 -3.96 21.67
N THR A 107 6.06 -2.93 20.83
CA THR A 107 5.54 -3.03 19.46
C THR A 107 6.71 -3.18 18.51
N ASN A 108 7.16 -4.41 18.25
CA ASN A 108 8.03 -4.73 17.11
C ASN A 108 7.23 -4.69 15.79
N ILE A 109 6.46 -3.61 15.58
CA ILE A 109 5.89 -3.26 14.28
C ILE A 109 7.00 -2.48 13.56
N ALA A 110 7.99 -3.21 13.06
CA ALA A 110 8.96 -2.66 12.13
C ALA A 110 8.19 -2.39 10.82
N ALA A 111 7.91 -1.13 10.54
CA ALA A 111 7.42 -0.72 9.23
C ALA A 111 8.57 -0.94 8.22
N PRO A 112 8.44 -1.82 7.21
CA PRO A 112 9.47 -1.99 6.18
C PRO A 112 9.75 -0.71 5.36
N SER A 113 8.95 0.35 5.51
CA SER A 113 9.24 1.69 4.98
C SER A 113 10.23 2.51 5.84
N VAL A 114 10.48 2.13 7.10
CA VAL A 114 11.37 2.88 8.04
C VAL A 114 12.77 2.26 8.11
N VAL A 115 12.98 1.06 7.57
CA VAL A 115 14.33 0.49 7.31
C VAL A 115 15.10 1.29 6.24
N PHE A 116 14.52 2.38 5.71
CA PHE A 116 15.12 3.24 4.70
C PHE A 116 15.62 4.62 5.15
N ALA A 117 15.61 4.91 6.44
CA ALA A 117 16.59 5.84 7.00
C ALA A 117 17.78 5.00 7.48
N GLY A 118 18.80 4.86 6.63
CA GLY A 118 19.90 3.93 6.87
C GLY A 118 20.60 4.17 8.20
N ILE A 119 20.54 3.19 9.10
CA ILE A 119 21.58 2.88 10.07
C ILE A 119 21.67 1.36 10.13
N ASP A 120 22.90 0.86 10.05
CA ASP A 120 23.27 -0.53 10.27
C ASP A 120 22.66 -1.10 11.56
N MET A 121 22.51 -2.42 11.59
CA MET A 121 22.26 -3.18 12.81
C MET A 121 23.41 -2.91 13.80
N ASP A 122 23.16 -1.95 14.71
CA ASP A 122 23.64 -1.83 16.09
C ASP A 122 23.56 -0.35 16.52
N GLY A 123 22.36 0.11 16.91
CA GLY A 123 22.19 1.46 17.46
C GLY A 123 20.79 2.03 17.24
N LEU A 124 20.13 2.40 18.34
CA LEU A 124 18.96 3.28 18.48
C LEU A 124 18.42 3.89 17.17
N GLU A 125 17.21 3.50 16.75
CA GLU A 125 16.45 4.19 15.70
C GLU A 125 16.42 5.69 15.97
N ASP A 126 16.86 6.51 15.01
CA ASP A 126 16.83 7.96 15.14
C ASP A 126 15.37 8.46 15.19
N PRO A 127 14.90 9.02 16.33
CA PRO A 127 13.53 9.50 16.48
C PRO A 127 13.13 10.61 15.48
N ALA A 128 14.11 11.20 14.79
CA ALA A 128 13.91 12.17 13.71
C ALA A 128 13.31 11.58 12.41
N SER A 129 13.35 10.26 12.22
CA SER A 129 12.85 9.58 11.01
C SER A 129 11.34 9.27 11.03
N ARG A 130 10.65 9.50 12.16
CA ARG A 130 9.22 9.19 12.31
C ARG A 130 8.33 10.32 11.80
N SER A 131 7.23 9.96 11.16
CA SER A 131 6.27 10.92 10.62
C SER A 131 5.44 11.59 11.72
N GLY A 132 5.37 12.92 11.65
CA GLY A 132 4.37 13.70 12.37
C GLY A 132 2.96 13.44 11.83
N MET A 133 1.96 13.98 12.52
CA MET A 133 0.55 13.76 12.20
C MET A 133 0.20 14.24 10.79
N LYS A 134 0.61 15.47 10.41
CA LYS A 134 0.42 16.02 9.05
C LYS A 134 1.02 15.14 7.95
N MET A 135 2.23 14.62 8.16
CA MET A 135 2.91 13.74 7.21
C MET A 135 2.18 12.40 7.04
N ALA A 136 1.73 11.79 8.14
CA ALA A 136 0.94 10.57 8.10
C ALA A 136 -0.41 10.80 7.38
N PHE A 137 -1.08 11.92 7.66
CA PHE A 137 -2.30 12.34 6.95
C PHE A 137 -2.06 12.50 5.45
N MET A 138 -0.98 13.17 5.04
CA MET A 138 -0.65 13.35 3.62
C MET A 138 -0.38 12.01 2.95
N ASN A 139 0.39 11.12 3.57
CA ASN A 139 0.68 9.80 3.01
C ASN A 139 -0.58 8.93 2.90
N MET A 140 -1.47 9.02 3.89
CA MET A 140 -2.74 8.30 3.88
C MET A 140 -3.71 8.86 2.84
N ALA A 141 -3.87 10.18 2.76
CA ALA A 141 -4.69 10.83 1.74
C ALA A 141 -4.15 10.56 0.33
N ASN A 142 -2.83 10.59 0.12
CA ASN A 142 -2.22 10.25 -1.16
C ASN A 142 -2.52 8.79 -1.56
N SER A 143 -2.52 7.88 -0.58
CA SER A 143 -2.85 6.46 -0.80
C SER A 143 -4.34 6.23 -1.13
N ILE A 144 -5.25 7.08 -0.62
CA ILE A 144 -6.70 6.99 -0.86
C ILE A 144 -7.11 7.73 -2.14
N ILE A 145 -6.58 8.91 -2.40
CA ILE A 145 -6.99 9.71 -3.56
C ILE A 145 -6.38 9.11 -4.83
N GLY A 146 -5.07 8.82 -4.80
CA GLY A 146 -4.34 8.09 -5.83
C GLY A 146 -4.72 8.43 -7.27
N ALA A 147 -4.68 7.41 -8.13
CA ALA A 147 -5.19 7.50 -9.50
C ALA A 147 -6.71 7.26 -9.59
N GLY A 148 -7.31 6.68 -8.55
CA GLY A 148 -8.71 6.28 -8.53
C GLY A 148 -9.69 7.44 -8.51
N ILE A 149 -9.26 8.65 -8.11
CA ILE A 149 -10.10 9.85 -8.13
C ILE A 149 -10.64 10.15 -9.55
N ILE A 150 -9.84 9.90 -10.59
CA ILE A 150 -10.23 10.16 -11.98
C ILE A 150 -11.33 9.23 -12.48
N GLY A 151 -11.51 8.07 -11.84
CA GLY A 151 -12.59 7.13 -12.11
C GLY A 151 -13.93 7.50 -11.45
N GLN A 152 -13.97 8.47 -10.53
CA GLN A 152 -15.20 8.79 -9.78
C GLN A 152 -16.36 9.28 -10.66
N PRO A 153 -16.15 10.15 -11.67
CA PRO A 153 -17.20 10.50 -12.62
C PRO A 153 -17.78 9.29 -13.36
N TYR A 154 -16.90 8.35 -13.73
CA TYR A 154 -17.30 7.11 -14.39
C TYR A 154 -18.12 6.20 -13.47
N ALA A 155 -17.76 6.10 -12.18
CA ALA A 155 -18.58 5.40 -11.20
C ALA A 155 -20.01 5.97 -11.10
N PHE A 156 -20.15 7.29 -11.14
CA PHE A 156 -21.46 7.96 -11.10
C PHE A 156 -22.25 7.72 -12.39
N LYS A 157 -21.59 7.66 -13.54
CA LYS A 157 -22.23 7.21 -14.79
C LYS A 157 -22.78 5.79 -14.67
N GLN A 158 -22.03 4.88 -14.03
CA GLN A 158 -22.46 3.49 -13.88
C GLN A 158 -23.62 3.32 -12.89
N ALA A 159 -23.58 3.98 -11.73
CA ALA A 159 -24.62 3.87 -10.71
C ALA A 159 -25.83 4.80 -10.94
N GLY A 160 -25.64 5.92 -11.64
CA GLY A 160 -26.55 7.08 -11.60
C GLY A 160 -26.20 8.03 -10.44
N LEU A 161 -26.61 9.30 -10.55
CA LEU A 161 -26.19 10.38 -9.64
C LEU A 161 -26.59 10.13 -8.18
N ALA A 162 -27.88 9.92 -7.91
CA ALA A 162 -28.36 9.73 -6.54
C ALA A 162 -27.74 8.49 -5.89
N THR A 163 -27.72 7.37 -6.62
CA THR A 163 -27.12 6.12 -6.15
C THR A 163 -25.60 6.27 -5.96
N GLY A 164 -24.90 6.94 -6.88
CA GLY A 164 -23.47 7.21 -6.79
C GLY A 164 -23.07 8.02 -5.57
N VAL A 165 -23.84 9.06 -5.24
CA VAL A 165 -23.63 9.86 -4.01
C VAL A 165 -23.79 9.00 -2.76
N ILE A 166 -24.89 8.22 -2.68
CA ILE A 166 -25.14 7.32 -1.54
C ILE A 166 -24.03 6.30 -1.41
N LEU A 167 -23.64 5.64 -2.51
CA LEU A 167 -22.57 4.67 -2.53
C LEU A 167 -21.24 5.27 -2.07
N LEU A 168 -20.85 6.43 -2.59
CA LEU A 168 -19.59 7.08 -2.21
C LEU A 168 -19.54 7.38 -0.71
N VAL A 169 -20.63 7.90 -0.14
CA VAL A 169 -20.72 8.19 1.30
C VAL A 169 -20.68 6.91 2.13
N VAL A 170 -21.50 5.91 1.80
CA VAL A 170 -21.57 4.64 2.56
C VAL A 170 -20.24 3.89 2.50
N LEU A 171 -19.64 3.79 1.31
CA LEU A 171 -18.35 3.12 1.14
C LEU A 171 -17.22 3.87 1.84
N THR A 172 -17.26 5.20 1.91
CA THR A 172 -16.29 5.99 2.69
C THR A 172 -16.34 5.59 4.16
N PHE A 173 -17.53 5.55 4.79
CA PHE A 173 -17.67 5.14 6.19
C PHE A 173 -17.22 3.69 6.42
N LEU A 174 -17.53 2.77 5.49
CA LEU A 174 -17.08 1.38 5.59
C LEU A 174 -15.56 1.26 5.46
N VAL A 175 -14.94 1.97 4.52
CA VAL A 175 -13.48 1.97 4.33
C VAL A 175 -12.79 2.55 5.56
N ASP A 176 -13.24 3.69 6.05
CA ASP A 176 -12.73 4.34 7.26
C ASP A 176 -12.74 3.39 8.47
N TRP A 177 -13.88 2.74 8.70
CA TRP A 177 -14.02 1.78 9.78
C TRP A 177 -13.12 0.56 9.60
N THR A 178 -13.05 -0.01 8.39
CA THR A 178 -12.26 -1.21 8.11
C THR A 178 -10.75 -0.98 8.13
N ILE A 179 -10.27 0.24 7.81
CA ILE A 179 -8.86 0.59 7.99
C ILE A 179 -8.48 0.57 9.47
N ASN A 180 -9.31 1.16 10.33
CA ASN A 180 -9.11 1.11 11.78
C ASN A 180 -9.13 -0.32 12.33
N LEU A 181 -9.99 -1.20 11.78
CA LEU A 181 -10.00 -2.62 12.14
C LEU A 181 -8.68 -3.32 11.85
N ILE A 182 -7.95 -2.97 10.79
CA ILE A 182 -6.65 -3.61 10.48
C ILE A 182 -5.65 -3.39 11.62
N VAL A 183 -5.55 -2.16 12.12
CA VAL A 183 -4.62 -1.84 13.22
C VAL A 183 -5.05 -2.54 14.50
N ILE A 184 -6.35 -2.54 14.81
CA ILE A 184 -6.90 -3.26 15.97
C ILE A 184 -6.58 -4.75 15.87
N ASN A 185 -6.82 -5.37 14.72
CA ASN A 185 -6.55 -6.80 14.49
C ASN A 185 -5.06 -7.14 14.58
N SER A 186 -4.18 -6.25 14.09
CA SER A 186 -2.73 -6.40 14.22
C SER A 186 -2.32 -6.39 15.70
N LYS A 187 -2.88 -5.49 16.51
CA LYS A 187 -2.62 -5.45 17.97
C LYS A 187 -3.15 -6.70 18.68
N LEU A 188 -4.37 -7.13 18.39
CA LEU A 188 -4.98 -8.32 18.99
C LEU A 188 -4.25 -9.62 18.61
N SER A 189 -3.73 -9.71 17.40
CA SER A 189 -2.98 -10.89 16.93
C SER A 189 -1.50 -10.89 17.33
N GLY A 190 -0.96 -9.73 17.74
CA GLY A 190 0.48 -9.53 17.97
C GLY A 190 1.30 -9.55 16.68
N ALA A 191 0.66 -9.48 15.50
CA ALA A 191 1.33 -9.50 14.21
C ALA A 191 1.71 -8.08 13.75
N ASN A 192 2.80 -7.97 12.99
CA ASN A 192 3.34 -6.68 12.51
C ASN A 192 3.05 -6.36 11.04
N SER A 193 2.36 -7.25 10.32
CA SER A 193 1.96 -7.03 8.93
C SER A 193 0.55 -7.54 8.68
N PHE A 194 -0.07 -7.09 7.59
CA PHE A 194 -1.44 -7.49 7.28
C PHE A 194 -1.49 -8.97 6.86
N GLN A 195 -0.50 -9.42 6.07
CA GLN A 195 -0.33 -10.84 5.72
C GLN A 195 -0.18 -11.72 6.97
N SER A 196 0.64 -11.29 7.94
CA SER A 196 0.84 -12.02 9.20
C SER A 196 -0.41 -12.03 10.08
N THR A 197 -1.17 -10.93 10.10
CA THR A 197 -2.43 -10.82 10.87
C THR A 197 -3.48 -11.82 10.34
N VAL A 198 -3.70 -11.84 9.02
CA VAL A 198 -4.66 -12.76 8.39
C VAL A 198 -4.18 -14.21 8.49
N SER A 199 -2.87 -14.46 8.36
CA SER A 199 -2.26 -15.79 8.57
C SER A 199 -2.43 -16.28 10.01
N ALA A 200 -2.27 -15.42 11.01
CA ALA A 200 -2.52 -15.75 12.41
C ALA A 200 -3.99 -16.13 12.65
N CYS A 201 -4.92 -15.51 11.92
CA CYS A 201 -6.35 -15.82 11.99
C CYS A 201 -6.69 -17.13 11.28
N PHE A 202 -6.29 -17.32 10.02
CA PHE A 202 -6.81 -18.38 9.15
C PHE A 202 -5.76 -19.36 8.62
N GLY A 203 -4.53 -19.30 9.15
CA GLY A 203 -3.42 -20.15 8.76
C GLY A 203 -3.04 -19.97 7.28
N LYS A 204 -2.68 -21.08 6.63
CA LYS A 204 -2.22 -21.11 5.23
C LYS A 204 -3.27 -20.55 4.25
N TRP A 205 -4.55 -20.85 4.44
CA TRP A 205 -5.62 -20.33 3.58
C TRP A 205 -5.78 -18.82 3.73
N GLY A 206 -5.64 -18.32 4.97
CA GLY A 206 -5.53 -16.89 5.24
C GLY A 206 -4.40 -16.24 4.46
N LEU A 207 -3.19 -16.79 4.59
CA LEU A 207 -2.01 -16.29 3.91
C LEU A 207 -2.16 -16.29 2.37
N ILE A 208 -2.72 -17.34 1.78
CA ILE A 208 -2.98 -17.40 0.33
C ILE A 208 -3.98 -16.31 -0.07
N SER A 209 -5.09 -16.18 0.66
CA SER A 209 -6.16 -15.23 0.32
C SER A 209 -5.68 -13.77 0.35
N ILE A 210 -4.99 -13.36 1.42
CA ILE A 210 -4.46 -12.00 1.55
C ILE A 210 -3.36 -11.73 0.53
N SER A 211 -2.46 -12.70 0.29
CA SER A 211 -1.37 -12.52 -0.67
C SER A 211 -1.90 -12.39 -2.09
N LEU A 212 -2.89 -13.20 -2.48
CA LEU A 212 -3.52 -13.08 -3.80
C LEU A 212 -4.24 -11.74 -3.96
N ALA A 213 -5.06 -11.34 -2.97
CA ALA A 213 -5.80 -10.10 -3.02
C ALA A 213 -4.88 -8.86 -3.05
N GLN A 214 -3.87 -8.82 -2.19
CA GLN A 214 -2.91 -7.70 -2.13
C GLN A 214 -2.05 -7.62 -3.40
N TRP A 215 -1.57 -8.77 -3.90
CA TRP A 215 -0.81 -8.81 -5.15
C TRP A 215 -1.67 -8.37 -6.34
N ALA A 216 -2.89 -8.89 -6.47
CA ALA A 216 -3.77 -8.55 -7.58
C ALA A 216 -4.24 -7.08 -7.54
N PHE A 217 -4.46 -6.51 -6.35
CA PHE A 217 -4.76 -5.09 -6.20
C PHE A 217 -3.60 -4.21 -6.69
N ALA A 218 -2.40 -4.44 -6.16
CA ALA A 218 -1.22 -3.67 -6.51
C ALA A 218 -0.84 -3.83 -7.99
N PHE A 219 -0.88 -5.07 -8.51
CA PHE A 219 -0.62 -5.35 -9.92
C PHE A 219 -1.66 -4.71 -10.85
N GLY A 220 -2.93 -4.72 -10.45
CA GLY A 220 -4.00 -4.01 -11.13
C GLY A 220 -3.77 -2.49 -11.17
N GLY A 221 -3.28 -1.92 -10.06
CA GLY A 221 -2.81 -0.54 -9.99
C GLY A 221 -1.70 -0.24 -10.98
N MET A 222 -0.69 -1.11 -11.08
CA MET A 222 0.40 -0.97 -12.07
C MET A 222 -0.13 -0.94 -13.51
N ILE A 223 -1.08 -1.81 -13.86
CA ILE A 223 -1.71 -1.82 -15.19
C ILE A 223 -2.45 -0.50 -15.43
N ALA A 224 -3.26 -0.05 -14.46
CA ALA A 224 -4.00 1.20 -14.56
C ALA A 224 -3.05 2.40 -14.76
N PHE A 225 -1.93 2.45 -14.05
CA PHE A 225 -0.94 3.53 -14.18
C PHE A 225 -0.29 3.54 -15.56
N CYS A 226 0.04 2.38 -16.14
CA CYS A 226 0.53 2.30 -17.51
C CYS A 226 -0.50 2.80 -18.53
N ILE A 227 -1.79 2.42 -18.37
CA ILE A 227 -2.88 2.92 -19.22
C ILE A 227 -2.99 4.45 -19.10
N ILE A 228 -2.97 4.98 -17.89
CA ILE A 228 -3.01 6.43 -17.64
C ILE A 228 -1.85 7.15 -18.31
N ILE A 229 -0.62 6.64 -18.21
CA ILE A 229 0.56 7.23 -18.86
C ILE A 229 0.32 7.33 -20.37
N GLY A 230 -0.20 6.25 -20.99
CA GLY A 230 -0.56 6.22 -22.40
C GLY A 230 -1.70 7.15 -22.78
N ASP A 231 -2.66 7.37 -21.88
CA ASP A 231 -3.81 8.23 -22.12
C ASP A 231 -3.51 9.72 -21.87
N THR A 232 -2.36 10.06 -21.29
CA THR A 232 -2.06 11.44 -20.85
C THR A 232 -0.82 12.02 -21.53
N ILE A 233 0.34 11.37 -21.38
CA ILE A 233 1.62 11.91 -21.84
C ILE A 233 1.65 12.19 -23.35
N PRO A 234 1.13 11.32 -24.25
CA PRO A 234 1.12 11.60 -25.68
C PRO A 234 0.38 12.90 -26.04
N HIS A 235 -0.73 13.20 -25.36
CA HIS A 235 -1.48 14.44 -25.57
C HIS A 235 -0.68 15.67 -25.14
N VAL A 236 0.05 15.58 -24.02
CA VAL A 236 0.94 16.64 -23.57
C VAL A 236 2.07 16.88 -24.56
N MET A 237 2.71 15.80 -25.04
CA MET A 237 3.80 15.91 -26.03
C MET A 237 3.32 16.55 -27.33
N ALA A 238 2.14 16.16 -27.82
CA ALA A 238 1.53 16.74 -29.01
C ALA A 238 1.13 18.22 -28.82
N ALA A 239 0.76 18.62 -27.60
CA ALA A 239 0.41 20.01 -27.30
C ALA A 239 1.63 20.93 -27.16
N ILE A 240 2.72 20.45 -26.56
CA ILE A 240 3.97 21.23 -26.37
C ILE A 240 4.77 21.31 -27.66
N PHE A 241 4.80 20.22 -28.44
CA PHE A 241 5.60 20.14 -29.66
C PHE A 241 4.73 19.64 -30.84
N PRO A 242 3.96 20.54 -31.47
CA PRO A 242 3.05 20.18 -32.57
C PRO A 242 3.77 19.58 -33.78
N SER A 243 5.04 19.97 -34.01
CA SER A 243 5.88 19.50 -35.11
C SER A 243 6.41 18.08 -34.93
N LEU A 244 6.27 17.43 -33.76
CA LEU A 244 6.77 16.06 -33.55
C LEU A 244 6.13 15.05 -34.49
N LYS A 245 4.87 15.27 -34.90
CA LYS A 245 4.15 14.35 -35.80
C LYS A 245 4.74 14.31 -37.20
N GLU A 246 5.44 15.36 -37.62
CA GLU A 246 6.02 15.48 -38.96
C GLU A 246 7.49 15.07 -39.02
N MET A 247 8.11 14.78 -37.88
CA MET A 247 9.51 14.39 -37.77
C MET A 247 9.67 12.86 -37.71
N SER A 248 10.58 12.32 -38.54
CA SER A 248 10.72 10.90 -38.86
C SER A 248 10.91 9.93 -37.68
N VAL A 249 11.53 10.35 -36.57
CA VAL A 249 11.73 9.51 -35.37
C VAL A 249 10.91 9.99 -34.17
N LEU A 250 10.61 11.29 -34.12
CA LEU A 250 9.99 11.95 -32.98
C LEU A 250 8.47 11.77 -32.93
N TRP A 251 7.82 11.34 -34.02
CA TRP A 251 6.43 10.89 -34.02
C TRP A 251 6.15 9.81 -32.97
N LEU A 252 7.17 9.00 -32.64
CA LEU A 252 7.09 7.95 -31.62
C LEU A 252 6.70 8.49 -30.23
N LEU A 253 7.03 9.75 -29.93
CA LEU A 253 6.64 10.42 -28.67
C LEU A 253 5.17 10.87 -28.64
N THR A 254 4.44 10.68 -29.75
CA THR A 254 3.00 10.90 -29.84
C THR A 254 2.19 9.61 -30.00
N ASN A 255 2.86 8.47 -30.21
CA ASN A 255 2.21 7.17 -30.26
C ASN A 255 1.99 6.62 -28.85
N ARG A 256 0.76 6.17 -28.55
CA ARG A 256 0.39 5.72 -27.20
C ARG A 256 1.29 4.60 -26.69
N ARG A 257 1.47 3.55 -27.50
CA ARG A 257 2.23 2.35 -27.11
C ARG A 257 3.69 2.67 -26.85
N ALA A 258 4.30 3.47 -27.73
CA ALA A 258 5.70 3.77 -27.62
C ALA A 258 6.01 4.69 -26.43
N VAL A 259 5.13 5.66 -26.13
CA VAL A 259 5.26 6.51 -24.94
C VAL A 259 5.17 5.69 -23.66
N ILE A 260 4.21 4.74 -23.56
CA ILE A 260 4.13 3.84 -22.40
C ILE A 260 5.46 3.09 -22.24
N ILE A 261 5.99 2.48 -23.32
CA ILE A 261 7.26 1.74 -23.27
C ILE A 261 8.42 2.64 -22.85
N ILE A 262 8.59 3.80 -23.48
CA ILE A 262 9.70 4.72 -23.23
C ILE A 262 9.65 5.23 -21.78
N CYS A 263 8.50 5.68 -21.30
CA CYS A 263 8.38 6.23 -19.97
C CYS A 263 8.49 5.15 -18.89
N VAL A 264 7.85 3.98 -19.06
CA VAL A 264 7.91 2.89 -18.07
C VAL A 264 9.31 2.29 -18.01
N VAL A 265 9.94 1.98 -19.15
CA VAL A 265 11.29 1.40 -19.17
C VAL A 265 12.35 2.43 -18.80
N GLY A 266 12.21 3.67 -19.25
CA GLY A 266 13.20 4.73 -19.02
C GLY A 266 13.15 5.36 -17.63
N ILE A 267 11.98 5.41 -16.98
CA ILE A 267 11.78 6.11 -15.71
C ILE A 267 11.31 5.14 -14.62
N SER A 268 10.16 4.48 -14.80
CA SER A 268 9.58 3.67 -13.72
C SER A 268 10.38 2.40 -13.42
N PHE A 269 10.94 1.73 -14.41
CA PHE A 269 11.75 0.52 -14.23
C PHE A 269 13.02 0.76 -13.41
N PRO A 270 13.90 1.73 -13.73
CA PRO A 270 15.07 2.01 -12.89
C PRO A 270 14.67 2.47 -11.48
N LEU A 271 13.59 3.25 -11.34
CA LEU A 271 13.05 3.61 -10.03
C LEU A 271 12.56 2.40 -9.23
N SER A 272 11.95 1.40 -9.89
CA SER A 272 11.45 0.17 -9.24
C SER A 272 12.59 -0.76 -8.78
N LEU A 273 13.75 -0.67 -9.46
CA LEU A 273 14.97 -1.36 -9.06
C LEU A 273 15.69 -0.66 -7.91
N TYR A 274 15.50 0.66 -7.78
CA TYR A 274 16.13 1.44 -6.72
C TYR A 274 15.65 0.94 -5.35
N ARG A 275 16.63 0.67 -4.47
CA ARG A 275 16.35 0.07 -3.17
C ARG A 275 15.71 1.09 -2.23
N ASP A 276 16.18 2.34 -2.29
CA ASP A 276 15.87 3.39 -1.32
C ASP A 276 14.67 4.25 -1.70
N ILE A 277 13.52 3.87 -1.12
CA ILE A 277 12.23 4.50 -1.35
C ILE A 277 12.06 5.75 -0.47
N ALA A 278 12.93 6.03 0.51
CA ALA A 278 12.77 7.19 1.40
C ALA A 278 12.80 8.52 0.63
N LYS A 279 13.52 8.58 -0.49
CA LYS A 279 13.53 9.75 -1.38
C LYS A 279 12.19 10.01 -2.08
N LEU A 280 11.30 9.02 -2.16
CA LEU A 280 9.94 9.16 -2.69
C LEU A 280 8.97 9.77 -1.68
N ALA A 281 9.29 9.83 -0.37
CA ALA A 281 8.42 10.48 0.61
C ALA A 281 8.24 11.99 0.31
N LYS A 282 9.28 12.67 -0.19
CA LYS A 282 9.18 14.05 -0.70
C LYS A 282 8.32 14.15 -1.97
N ALA A 283 8.20 13.07 -2.74
CA ALA A 283 7.33 13.00 -3.91
C ALA A 283 5.83 12.86 -3.53
N SER A 284 5.51 12.40 -2.32
CA SER A 284 4.12 12.29 -1.81
C SER A 284 3.41 13.66 -1.76
N ALA A 285 4.11 14.72 -1.34
CA ALA A 285 3.57 16.08 -1.34
C ALA A 285 3.32 16.60 -2.78
N LEU A 286 4.22 16.29 -3.71
CA LEU A 286 4.06 16.64 -5.12
C LEU A 286 2.87 15.89 -5.76
N ALA A 287 2.65 14.63 -5.37
CA ALA A 287 1.52 13.82 -5.81
C ALA A 287 0.18 14.42 -5.36
N LEU A 288 0.07 14.85 -4.10
CA LEU A 288 -1.13 15.53 -3.60
C LEU A 288 -1.38 16.87 -4.31
N LEU A 289 -0.33 17.66 -4.55
CA LEU A 289 -0.45 18.90 -5.31
C LEU A 289 -0.94 18.63 -6.74
N SER A 290 -0.38 17.61 -7.40
CA SER A 290 -0.83 17.15 -8.73
C SER A 290 -2.32 16.78 -8.71
N MET A 291 -2.77 16.04 -7.71
CA MET A 291 -4.20 15.71 -7.55
C MET A 291 -5.08 16.95 -7.38
N MET A 292 -4.65 17.92 -6.58
CA MET A 292 -5.37 19.18 -6.41
C MET A 292 -5.52 19.93 -7.74
N VAL A 293 -4.44 19.98 -8.55
CA VAL A 293 -4.47 20.57 -9.89
C VAL A 293 -5.48 19.87 -10.78
N ILE A 294 -5.54 18.53 -10.75
CA ILE A 294 -6.51 17.75 -11.53
C ILE A 294 -7.95 18.07 -11.09
N VAL A 295 -8.24 18.06 -9.79
CA VAL A 295 -9.57 18.36 -9.23
C VAL A 295 -10.02 19.76 -9.66
N VAL A 296 -9.17 20.78 -9.44
CA VAL A 296 -9.48 22.17 -9.80
C VAL A 296 -9.68 22.31 -11.31
N THR A 297 -8.88 21.63 -12.13
CA THR A 297 -9.02 21.65 -13.58
C THR A 297 -10.36 21.08 -14.03
N VAL A 298 -10.76 19.91 -13.53
CA VAL A 298 -12.04 19.29 -13.90
C VAL A 298 -13.22 20.16 -13.47
N ILE A 299 -13.18 20.72 -12.25
CA ILE A 299 -14.23 21.62 -11.74
C ILE A 299 -14.34 22.89 -12.58
N THR A 300 -13.23 23.58 -12.84
CA THR A 300 -13.24 24.87 -13.54
C THR A 300 -13.50 24.72 -15.03
N GLN A 301 -12.80 23.80 -15.70
CA GLN A 301 -12.89 23.62 -17.14
C GLN A 301 -14.21 22.98 -17.56
N GLY A 302 -14.88 22.22 -16.69
CA GLY A 302 -16.20 21.63 -16.99
C GLY A 302 -17.25 22.66 -17.43
N PHE A 303 -17.20 23.88 -16.87
CA PHE A 303 -18.11 24.97 -17.25
C PHE A 303 -17.84 25.52 -18.66
N PHE A 304 -16.59 25.48 -19.12
CA PHE A 304 -16.15 26.04 -20.40
C PHE A 304 -16.14 25.02 -21.56
N VAL A 305 -16.58 23.79 -21.31
CA VAL A 305 -16.71 22.75 -22.36
C VAL A 305 -17.79 23.15 -23.37
N ALA A 306 -17.47 23.01 -24.66
CA ALA A 306 -18.41 23.23 -25.76
C ALA A 306 -19.63 22.30 -25.66
N ALA A 307 -20.81 22.78 -26.07
CA ALA A 307 -22.07 22.06 -25.91
C ALA A 307 -22.08 20.66 -26.59
N GLU A 308 -21.32 20.49 -27.68
CA GLU A 308 -21.19 19.23 -28.43
C GLU A 308 -20.48 18.11 -27.64
N LEU A 309 -19.55 18.47 -26.75
CA LEU A 309 -18.80 17.53 -25.92
C LEU A 309 -19.56 17.17 -24.64
N LYS A 310 -20.56 17.97 -24.25
CA LYS A 310 -21.42 17.66 -23.10
C LYS A 310 -22.28 16.43 -23.40
N GLY A 311 -22.53 15.65 -22.35
CA GLY A 311 -23.41 14.49 -22.42
C GLY A 311 -24.86 14.85 -22.09
N THR A 312 -25.73 13.86 -22.26
CA THR A 312 -27.14 13.97 -21.86
C THR A 312 -27.35 13.33 -20.50
N LEU A 313 -28.19 13.96 -19.67
CA LEU A 313 -28.59 13.44 -18.37
C LEU A 313 -29.99 12.82 -18.50
N SER A 314 -30.03 11.51 -18.70
CA SER A 314 -31.29 10.75 -18.76
C SER A 314 -31.84 10.46 -17.34
N GLY A 315 -33.14 10.19 -17.22
CA GLY A 315 -33.79 9.89 -15.93
C GLY A 315 -33.08 8.81 -15.08
N PRO A 316 -32.73 7.64 -15.63
CA PRO A 316 -31.96 6.62 -14.92
C PRO A 316 -30.57 7.10 -14.49
N LEU A 317 -29.93 7.93 -15.33
CA LEU A 317 -28.62 8.49 -15.05
C LEU A 317 -28.67 9.49 -13.88
N LEU A 318 -29.80 10.16 -13.65
CA LEU A 318 -30.00 11.04 -12.50
C LEU A 318 -30.37 10.30 -11.20
N THR A 319 -30.87 9.06 -11.29
CA THR A 319 -31.43 8.33 -10.14
C THR A 319 -30.71 7.01 -9.90
N LEU A 320 -31.14 5.94 -10.57
CA LEU A 320 -30.57 4.61 -10.47
C LEU A 320 -30.34 4.05 -11.88
N ASN A 321 -29.11 3.67 -12.13
CA ASN A 321 -28.67 2.99 -13.33
C ASN A 321 -28.25 1.55 -13.00
N SER A 322 -28.20 0.66 -13.99
CA SER A 322 -27.96 -0.78 -13.76
C SER A 322 -26.52 -1.13 -13.34
N GLY A 323 -25.58 -0.19 -13.47
CA GLY A 323 -24.15 -0.39 -13.22
C GLY A 323 -23.73 -0.21 -11.75
N VAL A 324 -24.60 -0.49 -10.78
CA VAL A 324 -24.33 -0.26 -9.35
C VAL A 324 -23.10 -1.05 -8.87
N PHE A 325 -22.95 -2.31 -9.29
CA PHE A 325 -21.83 -3.16 -8.87
C PHE A 325 -20.49 -2.73 -9.48
N GLN A 326 -20.53 -2.25 -10.74
CA GLN A 326 -19.39 -1.63 -11.42
C GLN A 326 -18.95 -0.38 -10.65
N ALA A 327 -19.89 0.48 -10.27
CA ALA A 327 -19.61 1.68 -9.50
C ALA A 327 -18.99 1.37 -8.13
N ILE A 328 -19.50 0.35 -7.41
CA ILE A 328 -18.90 -0.11 -6.16
C ILE A 328 -17.45 -0.54 -6.40
N GLY A 329 -17.17 -1.27 -7.49
CA GLY A 329 -15.82 -1.64 -7.88
C GLY A 329 -14.92 -0.41 -8.06
N VAL A 330 -15.32 0.54 -8.90
CA VAL A 330 -14.53 1.75 -9.19
C VAL A 330 -14.30 2.60 -7.94
N ILE A 331 -15.33 2.80 -7.10
CA ILE A 331 -15.20 3.55 -5.84
C ILE A 331 -14.27 2.80 -4.87
N SER A 332 -14.42 1.48 -4.75
CA SER A 332 -13.58 0.66 -3.88
C SER A 332 -12.13 0.65 -4.35
N PHE A 333 -11.87 0.59 -5.67
CA PHE A 333 -10.52 0.70 -6.21
C PHE A 333 -9.85 2.00 -5.78
N ALA A 334 -10.59 3.12 -5.83
CA ALA A 334 -10.06 4.41 -5.40
C ALA A 334 -9.77 4.42 -3.89
N PHE A 335 -10.74 4.03 -3.06
CA PHE A 335 -10.63 4.25 -1.61
C PHE A 335 -9.77 3.22 -0.87
N VAL A 336 -9.40 2.10 -1.50
CA VAL A 336 -8.62 1.06 -0.82
C VAL A 336 -7.17 1.47 -0.64
N CYS A 337 -6.81 1.73 0.61
CA CYS A 337 -5.43 1.93 1.06
C CYS A 337 -5.02 0.91 2.16
N HIS A 338 -5.84 -0.12 2.39
CA HIS A 338 -5.72 -1.08 3.50
C HIS A 338 -4.35 -1.75 3.59
N HIS A 339 -3.73 -2.06 2.44
CA HIS A 339 -2.42 -2.70 2.39
C HIS A 339 -1.27 -1.81 2.92
N ASN A 340 -1.44 -0.48 2.89
CA ASN A 340 -0.46 0.50 3.40
C ASN A 340 -0.75 0.97 4.83
N SER A 341 -1.91 0.63 5.39
CA SER A 341 -2.37 1.14 6.70
C SER A 341 -1.41 0.85 7.85
N LEU A 342 -0.89 -0.37 7.98
CA LEU A 342 0.06 -0.75 9.03
C LEU A 342 1.42 -0.08 8.88
N LEU A 343 1.84 0.21 7.65
CA LEU A 343 3.07 0.95 7.39
C LEU A 343 2.94 2.40 7.86
N ILE A 344 1.81 3.05 7.54
CA ILE A 344 1.52 4.41 7.98
C ILE A 344 1.42 4.45 9.52
N TYR A 345 0.72 3.48 10.12
CA TYR A 345 0.63 3.36 11.57
C TYR A 345 1.99 3.22 12.25
N GLY A 346 2.85 2.32 11.75
CA GLY A 346 4.20 2.10 12.28
C GLY A 346 5.14 3.30 12.06
N SER A 347 4.88 4.13 11.05
CA SER A 347 5.66 5.34 10.79
C SER A 347 5.33 6.52 11.70
N LEU A 348 4.25 6.47 12.49
CA LEU A 348 3.86 7.57 13.38
C LEU A 348 4.87 7.74 14.52
N ARG A 349 5.24 9.00 14.82
CA ARG A 349 6.12 9.32 15.96
C ARG A 349 5.60 8.75 17.29
N LYS A 350 4.28 8.85 17.50
CA LYS A 350 3.54 8.30 18.65
C LYS A 350 2.41 7.37 18.14
N PRO A 351 2.67 6.07 17.93
CA PRO A 351 1.72 5.16 17.31
C PRO A 351 0.64 4.71 18.31
N THR A 352 -0.40 5.53 18.47
CA THR A 352 -1.59 5.23 19.30
C THR A 352 -2.80 5.01 18.41
N LEU A 353 -3.78 4.23 18.87
CA LEU A 353 -5.00 3.96 18.11
C LEU A 353 -5.79 5.25 17.83
N ASP A 354 -5.92 6.14 18.83
CA ASP A 354 -6.67 7.39 18.68
C ASP A 354 -6.04 8.37 17.70
N ARG A 355 -4.69 8.47 17.70
CA ARG A 355 -3.98 9.29 16.71
C ARG A 355 -4.18 8.73 15.32
N PHE A 356 -4.05 7.41 15.14
CA PHE A 356 -4.25 6.78 13.85
C PHE A 356 -5.70 6.87 13.35
N ALA A 357 -6.67 6.74 14.24
CA ALA A 357 -8.08 6.96 13.92
C ALA A 357 -8.32 8.39 13.43
N ARG A 358 -7.75 9.40 14.10
CA ARG A 358 -7.78 10.79 13.62
C ARG A 358 -7.14 10.96 12.24
N VAL A 359 -5.96 10.37 11.99
CA VAL A 359 -5.35 10.34 10.63
C VAL A 359 -6.37 9.82 9.63
N THR A 360 -6.95 8.66 9.93
CA THR A 360 -7.84 7.92 9.05
C THR A 360 -9.09 8.74 8.75
N HIS A 361 -9.80 9.24 9.77
CA HIS A 361 -11.03 10.02 9.63
C HIS A 361 -10.84 11.30 8.81
N TYR A 362 -9.77 12.06 9.07
CA TYR A 362 -9.50 13.26 8.29
C TYR A 362 -9.10 12.91 6.85
N SER A 363 -8.25 11.90 6.65
CA SER A 363 -7.81 11.47 5.32
C SER A 363 -8.98 10.94 4.48
N THR A 364 -9.83 10.07 5.02
CA THR A 364 -11.00 9.51 4.32
C THR A 364 -12.04 10.58 4.05
N GLY A 365 -12.33 11.47 5.01
CA GLY A 365 -13.27 12.57 4.85
C GLY A 365 -12.86 13.57 3.77
N ILE A 366 -11.61 14.03 3.78
CA ILE A 366 -11.11 14.95 2.74
C ILE A 366 -11.07 14.28 1.37
N SER A 367 -10.67 13.00 1.31
CA SER A 367 -10.70 12.22 0.07
C SER A 367 -12.12 12.07 -0.47
N MET A 368 -13.12 11.85 0.40
CA MET A 368 -14.53 11.83 0.02
C MET A 368 -14.99 13.15 -0.60
N VAL A 369 -14.64 14.28 0.02
CA VAL A 369 -14.99 15.60 -0.54
C VAL A 369 -14.34 15.83 -1.91
N ALA A 370 -13.06 15.48 -2.06
CA ALA A 370 -12.35 15.60 -3.34
C ALA A 370 -12.94 14.69 -4.42
N CYS A 371 -13.20 13.42 -4.10
CA CYS A 371 -13.85 12.44 -4.98
C CYS A 371 -15.26 12.88 -5.37
N MET A 372 -16.04 13.41 -4.42
CA MET A 372 -17.38 13.91 -4.66
C MET A 372 -17.37 15.14 -5.59
N GLY A 373 -16.46 16.09 -5.36
CA GLY A 373 -16.27 17.25 -6.22
C GLY A 373 -15.87 16.85 -7.64
N MET A 374 -14.93 15.90 -7.77
CA MET A 374 -14.54 15.36 -9.08
C MET A 374 -15.70 14.64 -9.76
N ALA A 375 -16.41 13.78 -9.04
CA ALA A 375 -17.58 13.05 -9.54
C ALA A 375 -18.64 14.01 -10.07
N PHE A 376 -19.10 14.97 -9.27
CA PHE A 376 -20.09 15.95 -9.69
C PHE A 376 -19.63 16.75 -10.91
N ALA A 377 -18.42 17.32 -10.87
CA ALA A 377 -17.93 18.14 -11.98
C ALA A 377 -17.81 17.35 -13.29
N GLY A 378 -17.20 16.16 -13.24
CA GLY A 378 -17.02 15.33 -14.43
C GLY A 378 -18.34 14.74 -14.94
N PHE A 379 -19.14 14.16 -14.05
CA PHE A 379 -20.38 13.48 -14.43
C PHE A 379 -21.47 14.47 -14.88
N LEU A 380 -21.67 15.60 -14.20
CA LEU A 380 -22.67 16.58 -14.62
C LEU A 380 -22.31 17.27 -15.95
N THR A 381 -21.02 17.34 -16.28
CA THR A 381 -20.56 17.88 -17.56
C THR A 381 -20.72 16.86 -18.70
N PHE A 382 -20.31 15.61 -18.49
CA PHE A 382 -20.19 14.61 -19.56
C PHE A 382 -21.27 13.52 -19.59
N GLY A 383 -22.11 13.40 -18.55
CA GLY A 383 -23.27 12.51 -18.51
C GLY A 383 -23.00 11.09 -19.02
N ASP A 384 -23.76 10.66 -20.03
CA ASP A 384 -23.63 9.36 -20.68
C ASP A 384 -22.30 9.16 -21.42
N LYS A 385 -21.61 10.25 -21.81
CA LYS A 385 -20.32 10.24 -22.49
C LYS A 385 -19.12 10.15 -21.53
N THR A 386 -19.31 10.16 -20.22
CA THR A 386 -18.20 10.08 -19.25
C THR A 386 -17.35 8.83 -19.48
N MET A 387 -16.02 9.03 -19.62
CA MET A 387 -15.03 7.97 -19.83
C MET A 387 -14.37 7.58 -18.50
N GLY A 388 -13.74 6.40 -18.45
CA GLY A 388 -13.01 5.91 -17.27
C GLY A 388 -11.88 6.85 -16.82
N ASN A 389 -11.26 7.55 -17.78
CA ASN A 389 -10.41 8.70 -17.51
C ASN A 389 -11.13 9.98 -17.93
N VAL A 390 -11.65 10.75 -16.97
CA VAL A 390 -12.39 12.00 -17.24
C VAL A 390 -11.57 13.04 -18.00
N LEU A 391 -10.23 13.03 -17.88
CA LEU A 391 -9.39 13.96 -18.64
C LEU A 391 -9.45 13.70 -20.15
N ASN A 392 -9.81 12.49 -20.58
CA ASN A 392 -9.97 12.17 -22.00
C ASN A 392 -11.25 12.77 -22.60
N ASN A 393 -12.22 13.19 -21.77
CA ASN A 393 -13.43 13.88 -22.25
C ASN A 393 -13.17 15.34 -22.65
N PHE A 394 -12.06 15.94 -22.20
CA PHE A 394 -11.72 17.33 -22.50
C PHE A 394 -10.92 17.46 -23.82
N PRO A 395 -11.09 18.58 -24.55
CA PRO A 395 -10.39 18.80 -25.82
C PRO A 395 -8.88 18.95 -25.62
N ASN A 396 -8.10 18.46 -26.59
CA ASN A 396 -6.64 18.46 -26.56
C ASN A 396 -5.99 19.85 -26.68
N SER A 397 -6.75 20.87 -27.09
CA SER A 397 -6.27 22.25 -27.20
C SER A 397 -6.22 22.99 -25.85
N ASN A 398 -6.86 22.46 -24.80
CA ASN A 398 -6.97 23.16 -23.53
C ASN A 398 -5.67 23.05 -22.69
N LEU A 399 -4.99 24.18 -22.49
CA LEU A 399 -3.73 24.25 -21.76
C LEU A 399 -3.84 23.76 -20.32
N MET A 400 -4.89 24.16 -19.59
CA MET A 400 -5.06 23.77 -18.17
C MET A 400 -5.27 22.26 -18.04
N VAL A 401 -6.04 21.67 -18.94
CA VAL A 401 -6.23 20.22 -19.03
C VAL A 401 -4.92 19.51 -19.36
N ASN A 402 -4.11 20.05 -20.27
CA ASN A 402 -2.81 19.46 -20.59
C ASN A 402 -1.81 19.57 -19.43
N ILE A 403 -1.86 20.65 -18.62
CA ILE A 403 -1.10 20.74 -17.36
C ILE A 403 -1.55 19.64 -16.40
N ALA A 404 -2.87 19.45 -16.22
CA ALA A 404 -3.39 18.37 -15.38
C ALA A 404 -2.97 16.97 -15.88
N ARG A 405 -3.02 16.72 -17.19
CA ARG A 405 -2.54 15.47 -17.81
C ARG A 405 -1.06 15.24 -17.56
N PHE A 406 -0.23 16.28 -17.67
CA PHE A 406 1.20 16.19 -17.39
C PHE A 406 1.47 15.85 -15.93
N CYS A 407 0.86 16.59 -15.00
CA CYS A 407 0.96 16.33 -13.57
C CYS A 407 0.48 14.93 -13.21
N PHE A 408 -0.60 14.46 -13.85
CA PHE A 408 -1.14 13.12 -13.62
C PHE A 408 -0.19 12.02 -14.13
N GLY A 409 0.29 12.13 -15.37
CA GLY A 409 1.22 11.17 -15.95
C GLY A 409 2.54 11.10 -15.18
N LEU A 410 3.10 12.24 -14.75
CA LEU A 410 4.29 12.26 -13.89
C LEU A 410 4.04 11.57 -12.54
N ASN A 411 2.88 11.82 -11.91
CA ASN A 411 2.53 11.17 -10.65
C ASN A 411 2.44 9.64 -10.82
N MET A 412 1.87 9.16 -11.93
CA MET A 412 1.79 7.72 -12.20
C MET A 412 3.18 7.10 -12.43
N LEU A 413 4.09 7.81 -13.09
CA LEU A 413 5.46 7.33 -13.28
C LEU A 413 6.21 7.12 -11.96
N THR A 414 5.93 7.96 -10.95
CA THR A 414 6.53 7.85 -9.61
C THR A 414 5.77 6.91 -8.68
N THR A 415 4.48 6.64 -8.92
CA THR A 415 3.66 5.76 -8.07
C THR A 415 3.77 4.29 -8.50
N LEU A 416 3.98 4.02 -9.78
CA LEU A 416 4.17 2.65 -10.31
C LEU A 416 5.28 1.85 -9.58
N PRO A 417 6.47 2.42 -9.29
CA PRO A 417 7.48 1.75 -8.48
C PRO A 417 7.02 1.34 -7.08
N LEU A 418 6.11 2.11 -6.45
CA LEU A 418 5.58 1.81 -5.13
C LEU A 418 4.68 0.56 -5.17
N GLU A 419 3.81 0.46 -6.16
CA GLU A 419 2.97 -0.75 -6.34
C GLU A 419 3.79 -1.97 -6.75
N ALA A 420 4.84 -1.78 -7.57
CA ALA A 420 5.78 -2.83 -7.89
C ALA A 420 6.52 -3.35 -6.63
N PHE A 421 6.86 -2.44 -5.71
CA PHE A 421 7.40 -2.79 -4.41
C PHE A 421 6.40 -3.62 -3.60
N VAL A 422 5.15 -3.18 -3.48
CA VAL A 422 4.10 -3.92 -2.74
C VAL A 422 3.91 -5.32 -3.32
N CYS A 423 3.80 -5.45 -4.64
CA CYS A 423 3.70 -6.75 -5.31
C CYS A 423 4.89 -7.66 -4.97
N ARG A 424 6.12 -7.13 -5.10
CA ARG A 424 7.35 -7.88 -4.82
C ARG A 424 7.44 -8.29 -3.35
N GLU A 425 7.06 -7.42 -2.43
CA GLU A 425 7.05 -7.72 -1.00
C GLU A 425 6.09 -8.87 -0.69
N VAL A 426 4.87 -8.83 -1.24
CA VAL A 426 3.89 -9.92 -1.09
C VAL A 426 4.44 -11.24 -1.62
N MET A 427 5.09 -11.21 -2.78
CA MET A 427 5.73 -12.38 -3.40
C MET A 427 6.85 -12.96 -2.54
N VAL A 428 7.74 -12.11 -2.02
CA VAL A 428 8.86 -12.53 -1.16
C VAL A 428 8.36 -13.07 0.17
N ASN A 429 7.40 -12.40 0.81
CA ASN A 429 6.81 -12.86 2.07
C ASN A 429 6.11 -14.21 1.93
N TYR A 430 5.54 -14.49 0.75
CA TYR A 430 4.86 -15.75 0.47
C TYR A 430 5.83 -16.89 0.13
N TRP A 431 6.75 -16.70 -0.83
CA TRP A 431 7.64 -17.78 -1.31
C TRP A 431 8.94 -17.92 -0.54
N TYR A 432 9.44 -16.85 0.07
CA TYR A 432 10.73 -16.81 0.76
C TYR A 432 10.64 -16.16 2.14
N PRO A 433 9.75 -16.64 3.04
CA PRO A 433 9.58 -16.04 4.36
C PRO A 433 10.89 -16.10 5.16
N GLY A 434 11.35 -14.94 5.64
CA GLY A 434 12.56 -14.81 6.45
C GLY A 434 13.89 -15.04 5.71
N ALA A 435 13.86 -15.18 4.37
CA ALA A 435 15.10 -15.29 3.60
C ALA A 435 15.86 -13.95 3.56
N PRO A 436 17.20 -13.96 3.61
CA PRO A 436 17.99 -12.74 3.47
C PRO A 436 17.79 -12.12 2.08
N PHE A 437 18.08 -10.82 1.95
CA PHE A 437 18.00 -10.14 0.67
C PHE A 437 18.89 -10.81 -0.39
N ASP A 438 18.36 -10.93 -1.61
CA ASP A 438 19.09 -11.43 -2.77
C ASP A 438 18.79 -10.54 -3.99
N MET A 439 19.86 -9.99 -4.55
CA MET A 439 19.80 -9.11 -5.70
C MET A 439 19.21 -9.78 -6.95
N LYS A 440 19.50 -11.06 -7.19
CA LYS A 440 18.96 -11.78 -8.35
C LYS A 440 17.46 -11.90 -8.26
N ARG A 441 16.93 -12.30 -7.09
CA ARG A 441 15.48 -12.37 -6.84
C ARG A 441 14.83 -11.01 -7.00
N HIS A 442 15.45 -9.96 -6.44
CA HIS A 442 14.98 -8.58 -6.56
C HIS A 442 14.83 -8.14 -8.02
N ILE A 443 15.87 -8.35 -8.84
CA ILE A 443 15.86 -7.98 -10.26
C ILE A 443 14.83 -8.81 -11.03
N ILE A 444 14.78 -10.13 -10.84
CA ILE A 444 13.87 -11.03 -11.56
C ILE A 444 12.40 -10.66 -11.27
N PHE A 445 12.02 -10.52 -10.00
CA PHE A 445 10.65 -10.18 -9.62
C PHE A 445 10.25 -8.80 -10.12
N THR A 446 11.10 -7.80 -9.92
CA THR A 446 10.82 -6.43 -10.38
C THR A 446 10.66 -6.38 -11.90
N THR A 447 11.58 -6.99 -12.64
CA THR A 447 11.54 -7.04 -14.10
C THR A 447 10.30 -7.79 -14.61
N GLY A 448 9.99 -8.94 -14.02
CA GLY A 448 8.79 -9.70 -14.36
C GLY A 448 7.49 -8.92 -14.14
N LEU A 449 7.36 -8.23 -13.00
CA LEU A 449 6.18 -7.41 -12.67
C LEU A 449 6.01 -6.22 -13.62
N ILE A 450 7.09 -5.49 -13.90
CA ILE A 450 7.05 -4.32 -14.79
C ILE A 450 6.77 -4.75 -16.23
N LEU A 451 7.43 -5.77 -16.75
CA LEU A 451 7.22 -6.23 -18.13
C LEU A 451 5.82 -6.82 -18.34
N SER A 452 5.30 -7.58 -17.37
CA SER A 452 3.96 -8.17 -17.49
C SER A 452 2.85 -7.12 -17.41
N SER A 453 2.92 -6.16 -16.47
CA SER A 453 1.97 -5.05 -16.39
C SER A 453 2.03 -4.16 -17.63
N LEU A 454 3.24 -3.84 -18.12
CA LEU A 454 3.46 -3.14 -19.39
C LEU A 454 2.79 -3.90 -20.54
N LEU A 455 3.06 -5.20 -20.71
CA LEU A 455 2.51 -6.00 -21.79
C LEU A 455 0.98 -5.97 -21.79
N ILE A 456 0.34 -6.17 -20.63
CA ILE A 456 -1.12 -6.12 -20.50
C ILE A 456 -1.65 -4.73 -20.91
N SER A 457 -1.03 -3.65 -20.43
CA SER A 457 -1.43 -2.27 -20.76
C SER A 457 -1.27 -1.88 -22.25
N LEU A 458 -0.47 -2.63 -23.01
CA LEU A 458 -0.34 -2.45 -24.46
C LEU A 458 -1.46 -3.11 -25.25
N PHE A 459 -2.19 -4.05 -24.63
CA PHE A 459 -3.36 -4.72 -25.23
C PHE A 459 -4.70 -4.16 -24.74
N THR A 460 -4.75 -3.55 -23.55
CA THR A 460 -5.95 -2.90 -23.03
C THR A 460 -5.79 -1.37 -22.95
N CYS A 461 -6.85 -0.66 -23.28
CA CYS A 461 -6.96 0.79 -23.09
C CYS A 461 -8.16 1.18 -22.23
N ASP A 462 -8.97 0.22 -21.75
CA ASP A 462 -10.14 0.52 -20.94
C ASP A 462 -9.76 0.60 -19.46
N LEU A 463 -9.44 1.82 -19.02
CA LEU A 463 -9.17 2.11 -17.62
C LEU A 463 -10.38 1.81 -16.71
N GLY A 464 -11.61 2.02 -17.21
CA GLY A 464 -12.84 1.78 -16.47
C GLY A 464 -13.02 0.31 -16.14
N ALA A 465 -12.82 -0.57 -17.12
CA ALA A 465 -12.86 -2.03 -16.93
C ALA A 465 -11.81 -2.52 -15.91
N VAL A 466 -10.61 -1.95 -15.92
CA VAL A 466 -9.56 -2.29 -14.93
C VAL A 466 -10.01 -1.88 -13.51
N PHE A 467 -10.54 -0.67 -13.34
CA PHE A 467 -11.06 -0.21 -12.05
C PHE A 467 -12.23 -1.06 -11.55
N GLU A 468 -13.18 -1.40 -12.43
CA GLU A 468 -14.31 -2.27 -12.10
C GLU A 468 -13.84 -3.65 -11.61
N LEU A 469 -12.96 -4.30 -12.39
CA LEU A 469 -12.52 -5.66 -12.12
C LEU A 469 -11.70 -5.75 -10.83
N ILE A 470 -10.65 -4.93 -10.72
CA ILE A 470 -9.72 -4.97 -9.57
C ILE A 470 -10.41 -4.46 -8.31
N GLY A 471 -11.26 -3.45 -8.45
CA GLY A 471 -12.07 -2.89 -7.38
C GLY A 471 -13.08 -3.87 -6.81
N ALA A 472 -13.86 -4.54 -7.68
CA ALA A 472 -14.89 -5.47 -7.24
C ALA A 472 -14.34 -6.79 -6.69
N THR A 473 -13.10 -7.16 -7.05
CA THR A 473 -12.47 -8.40 -6.59
C THR A 473 -11.49 -8.15 -5.46
N SER A 474 -10.29 -7.69 -5.77
CA SER A 474 -9.19 -7.54 -4.81
C SER A 474 -9.47 -6.46 -3.77
N ALA A 475 -9.99 -5.29 -4.18
CA ALA A 475 -10.26 -4.20 -3.25
C ALA A 475 -11.39 -4.60 -2.26
N CYS A 476 -12.44 -5.25 -2.75
CA CYS A 476 -13.51 -5.80 -1.90
C CYS A 476 -12.99 -6.84 -0.90
N ALA A 477 -12.09 -7.73 -1.33
CA ALA A 477 -11.47 -8.70 -0.43
C ALA A 477 -10.63 -8.02 0.67
N LEU A 478 -9.81 -7.02 0.30
CA LEU A 478 -8.92 -6.32 1.22
C LEU A 478 -9.66 -5.39 2.19
N ALA A 479 -10.76 -4.77 1.77
CA ALA A 479 -11.48 -3.79 2.57
C ALA A 479 -12.63 -4.40 3.37
N TYR A 480 -13.50 -5.16 2.70
CA TYR A 480 -14.81 -5.53 3.26
C TYR A 480 -14.87 -6.97 3.79
N ILE A 481 -13.94 -7.83 3.38
CA ILE A 481 -13.95 -9.25 3.74
C ILE A 481 -12.88 -9.56 4.79
N LEU A 482 -11.60 -9.38 4.47
CA LEU A 482 -10.50 -9.87 5.31
C LEU A 482 -10.38 -9.15 6.67
N PRO A 483 -10.44 -7.80 6.78
CA PRO A 483 -10.35 -7.13 8.07
C PRO A 483 -11.52 -7.47 9.01
N PRO A 484 -12.79 -7.40 8.58
CA PRO A 484 -13.92 -7.79 9.42
C PRO A 484 -13.89 -9.27 9.83
N LEU A 485 -13.47 -10.19 8.95
CA LEU A 485 -13.31 -11.60 9.29
C LEU A 485 -12.26 -11.83 10.38
N CYS A 486 -11.12 -11.13 10.30
CA CYS A 486 -10.10 -11.17 11.35
C CYS A 486 -10.66 -10.63 12.67
N TYR A 487 -11.41 -9.51 12.63
CA TYR A 487 -12.02 -8.92 13.82
C TYR A 487 -13.02 -9.86 14.50
N ILE A 488 -13.90 -10.51 13.73
CA ILE A 488 -14.85 -11.51 14.25
C ILE A 488 -14.13 -12.65 14.97
N LYS A 489 -12.96 -13.05 14.46
CA LYS A 489 -12.19 -14.17 15.02
C LYS A 489 -11.38 -13.77 16.26
N LEU A 490 -10.87 -12.55 16.30
CA LEU A 490 -9.98 -12.07 17.36
C LEU A 490 -10.72 -11.39 18.52
N SER A 491 -11.88 -10.77 18.25
CA SER A 491 -12.64 -9.99 19.25
C SER A 491 -13.59 -10.85 20.10
N THR A 492 -13.93 -10.36 21.28
CA THR A 492 -15.12 -10.78 22.02
C THR A 492 -16.39 -10.34 21.28
N ARG A 493 -17.49 -11.06 21.53
CA ARG A 493 -18.75 -10.88 20.78
C ARG A 493 -19.41 -9.57 21.24
N SER A 494 -19.44 -8.58 20.36
CA SER A 494 -20.05 -7.26 20.62
C SER A 494 -21.02 -6.88 19.50
N TRP A 495 -21.72 -5.75 19.63
CA TRP A 495 -22.58 -5.21 18.57
C TRP A 495 -21.79 -4.93 17.27
N ARG A 496 -20.50 -4.56 17.40
CA ARG A 496 -19.57 -4.38 16.27
C ARG A 496 -19.29 -5.68 15.52
N THR A 497 -19.37 -6.84 16.18
CA THR A 497 -19.29 -8.14 15.51
C THR A 497 -20.46 -8.35 14.54
N GLY A 498 -21.65 -7.84 14.87
CA GLY A 498 -22.81 -7.87 13.98
C GLY A 498 -22.59 -7.03 12.71
N LEU A 499 -22.07 -5.80 12.88
CA LEU A 499 -21.66 -4.96 11.74
C LEU A 499 -20.58 -5.63 10.89
N ALA A 500 -19.63 -6.33 11.51
CA ALA A 500 -18.55 -7.00 10.81
C ALA A 500 -19.11 -8.11 9.91
N TRP A 501 -20.06 -8.92 10.40
CA TRP A 501 -20.76 -9.90 9.56
C TRP A 501 -21.53 -9.25 8.40
N GLY A 502 -22.20 -8.12 8.64
CA GLY A 502 -22.86 -7.35 7.60
C GLY A 502 -21.90 -6.88 6.50
N CYS A 503 -20.72 -6.37 6.89
CA CYS A 503 -19.68 -5.93 5.96
C CYS A 503 -19.11 -7.09 5.13
N VAL A 504 -18.84 -8.24 5.75
CA VAL A 504 -18.42 -9.46 5.04
C VAL A 504 -19.49 -9.91 4.05
N GLY A 505 -20.77 -9.91 4.45
CA GLY A 505 -21.90 -10.27 3.59
C GLY A 505 -22.03 -9.35 2.37
N PHE A 506 -21.91 -8.04 2.59
CA PHE A 506 -21.86 -7.02 1.54
C PHE A 506 -20.68 -7.26 0.58
N GLY A 507 -19.44 -7.33 1.10
CA GLY A 507 -18.24 -7.54 0.29
C GLY A 507 -18.28 -8.84 -0.52
N SER A 508 -18.78 -9.92 0.08
CA SER A 508 -18.90 -11.23 -0.59
C SER A 508 -19.95 -11.20 -1.70
N SER A 509 -21.07 -10.49 -1.48
CA SER A 509 -22.12 -10.35 -2.48
C SER A 509 -21.66 -9.52 -3.67
N VAL A 510 -20.97 -8.40 -3.43
CA VAL A 510 -20.38 -7.58 -4.50
C VAL A 510 -19.37 -8.38 -5.30
N LEU A 511 -18.45 -9.09 -4.64
CA LEU A 511 -17.43 -9.90 -5.32
C LEU A 511 -18.07 -11.00 -6.18
N LEU A 512 -19.05 -11.74 -5.64
CA LEU A 512 -19.72 -12.81 -6.37
C LEU A 512 -20.49 -12.29 -7.59
N ILE A 513 -21.29 -11.23 -7.41
CA ILE A 513 -22.10 -10.66 -8.49
C ILE A 513 -21.20 -10.10 -9.59
N SER A 514 -20.15 -9.36 -9.24
CA SER A 514 -19.20 -8.81 -10.21
C SER A 514 -18.42 -9.89 -10.95
N LEU A 515 -18.05 -10.99 -10.28
CA LEU A 515 -17.40 -12.12 -10.94
C LEU A 515 -18.35 -12.80 -11.94
N VAL A 516 -19.62 -13.01 -11.57
CA VAL A 516 -20.64 -13.55 -12.47
C VAL A 516 -20.85 -12.63 -13.67
N GLN A 517 -20.97 -11.32 -13.44
CA GLN A 517 -21.12 -10.35 -14.52
C GLN A 517 -19.90 -10.33 -15.46
N ALA A 518 -18.69 -10.42 -14.92
CA ALA A 518 -17.47 -10.51 -15.73
C ALA A 518 -17.47 -11.77 -16.60
N VAL A 519 -17.84 -12.93 -16.05
CA VAL A 519 -17.95 -14.19 -16.81
C VAL A 519 -19.02 -14.10 -17.89
N VAL A 520 -20.20 -13.57 -17.57
CA VAL A 520 -21.30 -13.39 -18.53
C VAL A 520 -20.85 -12.49 -19.68
N LYS A 521 -20.19 -11.36 -19.40
CA LYS A 521 -19.64 -10.47 -20.44
C LYS A 521 -18.66 -11.19 -21.36
N ILE A 522 -17.77 -12.02 -20.80
CA ILE A 522 -16.80 -12.81 -21.58
C ILE A 522 -17.51 -13.84 -22.47
N VAL A 523 -18.56 -14.50 -21.96
CA VAL A 523 -19.28 -15.57 -22.68
C VAL A 523 -20.19 -15.02 -23.78
N GLU A 524 -20.88 -13.91 -23.52
CA GLU A 524 -21.81 -13.30 -24.48
C GLU A 524 -21.09 -12.58 -25.63
N GLY A 525 -19.78 -12.34 -25.53
CA GLY A 525 -18.98 -11.69 -26.58
C GLY A 525 -19.47 -10.28 -26.94
N ASN A 526 -20.25 -9.66 -26.05
CA ASN A 526 -21.08 -8.49 -26.36
C ASN A 526 -20.33 -7.15 -26.12
N ASP A 527 -19.02 -7.20 -25.92
CA ASP A 527 -18.22 -5.98 -25.90
C ASP A 527 -18.23 -5.38 -27.30
N LYS A 528 -18.84 -4.20 -27.41
CA LYS A 528 -18.30 -3.18 -28.31
C LYS A 528 -16.88 -2.94 -27.83
N ALA A 529 -15.93 -3.74 -28.31
CA ALA A 529 -14.52 -3.59 -27.98
C ALA A 529 -14.20 -2.10 -28.14
N ILE A 530 -13.81 -1.44 -27.05
CA ILE A 530 -13.31 -0.07 -27.14
C ILE A 530 -12.12 -0.16 -28.08
N THR A 531 -12.30 0.33 -29.30
CA THR A 531 -11.22 0.36 -30.28
C THR A 531 -10.21 1.36 -29.75
N CYS A 532 -9.12 0.83 -29.21
CA CYS A 532 -8.02 1.65 -28.76
C CYS A 532 -7.50 2.45 -29.96
N GLU A 533 -7.63 3.77 -29.92
CA GLU A 533 -6.91 4.65 -30.85
C GLU A 533 -5.44 4.65 -30.42
N TRP A 534 -4.56 4.10 -31.26
CA TRP A 534 -3.16 3.79 -30.93
C TRP A 534 -2.17 4.88 -31.32
#